data_AF-A0A2E8R3L5-F1
#
_entry.id   AF-A0A2E8R3L5-F1
#
_cell.length_a   1.000
_cell.length_b   1.000
_cell.length_c   1.000
_cell.angle_alpha   90.00
_cell.angle_beta   90.00
_cell.angle_gamma   90.00
#
_symmetry.space_group_name_H-M   'P 1'
#
loop_
_entity.id
_entity.type
_entity.pdbx_description
1 polymer ?
#
loop_
_entity_poly.entity_id
_entity_poly.type
_entity_poly.pdbx_seq_one_letter_code
_entity_poly.pdbx_strand_id
1 'polypeptide(L)'
;MENSFKLVIILFLGVFQIALAQNTISGTIRDANGPLPGANVIEVGTNNGVSTDFDGNFEISVSDGANLEISYTGYFTQTIEVGSQSSFDILMEEDTEQLDEVVVTSLGFTEKRDKLGSTYSVVSTGAVQRSGEATFANALSAKAAGLSVTRSSGDPGAGSRIRIRGANTILGSSEPLIIVDGSPLNSSITKIVNGGSSNSGAVNFGSRLNDINPADIASVQVLKGASAAALWGSRAANGVIVITTKEGQSGKAKITFSTTYSFDEISERIPRQNVWGQGQNGIYSPTKAESWGDYIPDRAGGADAVNTSGGFFTSQNGNVYYPIITKNSRETYIEENFNAAFQTGTFIQNDLNISGGNNKNAYFFSLTN
;
A
#
# COMPACT_ATOMS: atom_id res chain seq x y z
N MET A 1 28.29 57.78 43.65
CA MET A 1 27.39 56.68 43.22
C MET A 1 26.56 57.03 41.98
N GLU A 2 26.46 58.30 41.56
CA GLU A 2 25.64 58.68 40.39
C GLU A 2 26.32 58.46 39.01
N ASN A 3 27.65 58.47 38.93
CA ASN A 3 28.36 58.30 37.65
C ASN A 3 28.55 56.83 37.24
N SER A 4 28.51 55.90 38.19
CA SER A 4 28.60 54.46 37.90
C SER A 4 27.28 53.87 37.38
N PHE A 5 26.14 54.46 37.73
CA PHE A 5 24.82 54.02 37.24
C PHE A 5 24.56 54.41 35.79
N LYS A 6 25.06 55.58 35.36
CA LYS A 6 24.97 56.05 33.97
C LYS A 6 25.82 55.21 33.01
N LEU A 7 26.94 54.68 33.48
CA LEU A 7 27.84 53.86 32.66
C LEU A 7 27.26 52.45 32.40
N VAL A 8 26.54 51.88 33.37
CA VAL A 8 25.88 50.58 33.24
C VAL A 8 24.68 50.65 32.29
N ILE A 9 23.93 51.75 32.29
CA ILE A 9 22.79 51.94 31.37
C ILE A 9 23.25 52.12 29.92
N ILE A 10 24.38 52.82 29.69
CA ILE A 10 24.96 52.98 28.35
C ILE A 10 25.56 51.66 27.84
N LEU A 11 26.11 50.83 28.72
CA LEU A 11 26.58 49.49 28.36
C LEU A 11 25.42 48.52 28.07
N PHE A 12 24.27 48.67 28.74
CA PHE A 12 23.09 47.83 28.50
C PHE A 12 22.30 48.23 27.22
N LEU A 13 22.35 49.50 26.80
CA LEU A 13 21.76 49.95 25.53
C LEU A 13 22.60 49.57 24.30
N GLY A 14 23.90 49.34 24.45
CA GLY A 14 24.79 48.93 23.35
C GLY A 14 24.69 47.45 22.95
N VAL A 15 24.08 46.60 23.77
CA VAL A 15 24.00 45.14 23.55
C VAL A 15 22.67 44.73 22.86
N PHE A 16 21.72 45.65 22.72
CA PHE A 16 20.38 45.35 22.18
C PHE A 16 20.20 45.64 20.67
N GLN A 17 21.27 45.98 19.94
CA GLN A 17 21.21 46.36 18.51
C GLN A 17 21.77 45.30 17.55
N ILE A 18 21.80 44.03 17.94
CA ILE A 18 21.94 42.93 16.98
C ILE A 18 20.51 42.49 16.60
N ALA A 19 19.80 43.36 15.88
CA ALA A 19 18.67 42.91 15.11
C ALA A 19 19.23 41.96 14.04
N LEU A 20 18.88 40.67 14.13
CA LEU A 20 19.09 39.72 13.03
C LEU A 20 18.35 40.30 11.82
N ALA A 21 19.07 40.87 10.88
CA ALA A 21 18.50 41.37 9.64
C ALA A 21 17.99 40.16 8.84
N GLN A 22 16.68 39.93 8.88
CA GLN A 22 16.01 39.01 7.97
C GLN A 22 15.71 39.80 6.69
N ASN A 23 16.26 39.34 5.58
CA ASN A 23 15.99 39.92 4.26
C ASN A 23 14.80 39.17 3.66
N THR A 24 13.76 39.91 3.31
CA THR A 24 12.62 39.37 2.57
C THR A 24 12.98 39.26 1.10
N ILE A 25 12.96 38.04 0.59
CA ILE A 25 13.27 37.68 -0.78
C ILE A 25 11.97 37.31 -1.47
N SER A 26 11.73 37.90 -2.63
CA SER A 26 10.59 37.60 -3.47
C SER A 26 11.07 37.03 -4.81
N GLY A 27 10.21 36.33 -5.53
CA GLY A 27 10.57 35.89 -6.86
C GLY A 27 9.47 35.11 -7.56
N THR A 28 9.73 34.77 -8.81
CA THR A 28 8.84 33.95 -9.63
C THR A 28 9.61 32.72 -10.11
N ILE A 29 8.98 31.55 -10.04
CA ILE A 29 9.51 30.29 -10.55
C ILE A 29 8.68 29.88 -11.77
N ARG A 30 9.36 29.60 -12.88
CA ARG A 30 8.74 29.25 -14.16
C ARG A 30 9.51 28.14 -14.89
N ASP A 31 8.85 27.50 -15.84
CA ASP A 31 9.44 26.60 -16.82
C ASP A 31 9.39 27.25 -18.22
N ALA A 32 9.71 26.47 -19.27
CA ALA A 32 9.64 26.92 -20.66
C ALA A 32 8.20 27.17 -21.17
N ASN A 33 7.19 26.65 -20.48
CA ASN A 33 5.77 26.65 -20.84
C ASN A 33 4.92 27.62 -20.00
N GLY A 34 5.41 28.12 -18.86
CA GLY A 34 4.68 29.01 -17.96
C GLY A 34 5.18 29.03 -16.51
N PRO A 35 4.48 29.76 -15.60
CA PRO A 35 4.79 29.76 -14.18
C PRO A 35 4.52 28.38 -13.54
N LEU A 36 5.32 28.03 -12.53
CA LEU A 36 5.23 26.75 -11.80
C LEU A 36 4.54 26.94 -10.45
N PRO A 37 3.24 26.59 -10.33
CA PRO A 37 2.53 26.67 -9.06
C PRO A 37 2.85 25.49 -8.14
N GLY A 38 3.07 25.77 -6.86
CA GLY A 38 3.41 24.77 -5.84
C GLY A 38 4.87 24.30 -5.85
N ALA A 39 5.79 25.05 -6.46
CA ALA A 39 7.23 24.84 -6.33
C ALA A 39 7.68 25.13 -4.89
N ASN A 40 8.49 24.24 -4.32
CA ASN A 40 8.99 24.38 -2.95
C ASN A 40 10.27 25.21 -2.97
N VAL A 41 10.33 26.22 -2.10
CA VAL A 41 11.50 27.09 -1.88
C VAL A 41 11.90 26.98 -0.42
N ILE A 42 13.10 26.48 -0.13
CA ILE A 42 13.57 26.20 1.23
C ILE A 42 14.92 26.84 1.47
N GLU A 43 15.11 27.49 2.62
CA GLU A 43 16.42 27.95 3.09
C GLU A 43 17.26 26.75 3.57
N VAL A 44 18.36 26.50 2.86
CA VAL A 44 19.23 25.33 3.06
C VAL A 44 19.75 25.26 4.49
N GLY A 45 19.51 24.13 5.14
CA GLY A 45 19.95 23.88 6.52
C GLY A 45 18.95 24.32 7.59
N THR A 46 17.78 24.84 7.19
CA THR A 46 16.70 25.23 8.09
C THR A 46 15.38 24.54 7.71
N ASN A 47 14.34 24.72 8.54
CA ASN A 47 12.96 24.33 8.20
C ASN A 47 12.16 25.51 7.63
N ASN A 48 12.81 26.62 7.29
CA ASN A 48 12.18 27.81 6.75
C ASN A 48 11.95 27.61 5.25
N GLY A 49 10.70 27.56 4.82
CA GLY A 49 10.34 27.31 3.43
C GLY A 49 8.92 27.72 3.10
N VAL A 50 8.69 28.00 1.82
CA VAL A 50 7.40 28.44 1.25
C VAL A 50 7.13 27.71 -0.06
N SER A 51 5.87 27.68 -0.48
CA SER A 51 5.49 27.18 -1.80
C SER A 51 5.04 28.33 -2.69
N THR A 52 5.28 28.25 -4.00
CA THR A 52 4.79 29.25 -4.96
C THR A 52 3.27 29.24 -5.09
N ASP A 53 2.71 30.42 -5.39
CA ASP A 53 1.29 30.61 -5.68
C ASP A 53 0.89 30.17 -7.11
N PHE A 54 -0.36 30.43 -7.51
CA PHE A 54 -0.88 30.08 -8.84
C PHE A 54 -0.14 30.74 -10.01
N ASP A 55 0.47 31.90 -9.77
CA ASP A 55 1.22 32.68 -10.75
C ASP A 55 2.74 32.40 -10.64
N GLY A 56 3.14 31.41 -9.83
CA GLY A 56 4.52 30.99 -9.64
C GLY A 56 5.32 31.89 -8.70
N ASN A 57 4.69 32.82 -7.98
CA ASN A 57 5.39 33.76 -7.10
C ASN A 57 5.62 33.17 -5.71
N PHE A 58 6.74 33.53 -5.09
CA PHE A 58 7.04 33.21 -3.69
C PHE A 58 7.59 34.44 -2.96
N GLU A 59 7.45 34.43 -1.64
CA GLU A 59 8.05 35.40 -0.72
C GLU A 59 8.53 34.67 0.53
N ILE A 60 9.82 34.80 0.85
CA ILE A 60 10.46 34.14 2.00
C ILE A 60 11.44 35.07 2.69
N SER A 61 11.39 35.12 4.02
CA SER A 61 12.34 35.89 4.82
C SER A 61 13.50 35.00 5.26
N VAL A 62 14.71 35.31 4.82
CA VAL A 62 15.93 34.51 5.09
C VAL A 62 17.05 35.35 5.70
N SER A 63 18.05 34.68 6.26
CA SER A 63 19.25 35.36 6.76
C SER A 63 20.14 35.85 5.62
N ASP A 64 20.94 36.88 5.86
CA ASP A 64 21.88 37.41 4.86
C ASP A 64 22.90 36.34 4.43
N GLY A 65 23.07 36.13 3.11
CA GLY A 65 23.93 35.09 2.55
C GLY A 65 23.36 33.65 2.60
N ALA A 66 22.05 33.50 2.83
CA ALA A 66 21.40 32.19 2.82
C ALA A 66 21.35 31.58 1.40
N ASN A 67 21.33 30.24 1.32
CA ASN A 67 21.09 29.54 0.06
C ASN A 67 19.64 29.08 0.01
N LEU A 68 18.94 29.36 -1.09
CA LEU A 68 17.61 28.85 -1.36
C LEU A 68 17.70 27.61 -2.26
N GLU A 69 17.09 26.52 -1.82
CA GLU A 69 16.88 25.32 -2.62
C GLU A 69 15.45 25.33 -3.18
N ILE A 70 15.36 25.27 -4.51
CA ILE A 70 14.09 25.23 -5.23
C ILE A 70 13.91 23.82 -5.78
N SER A 71 12.76 23.21 -5.47
CA SER A 71 12.42 21.88 -5.96
C SER A 71 10.99 21.82 -6.48
N TYR A 72 10.82 21.11 -7.59
CA TYR A 72 9.50 20.81 -8.16
C TYR A 72 9.55 19.43 -8.82
N THR A 73 8.43 18.70 -8.78
CA THR A 73 8.40 17.32 -9.29
C THR A 73 8.60 17.33 -10.81
N GLY A 74 9.55 16.53 -11.32
CA GLY A 74 9.92 16.50 -12.74
C GLY A 74 10.96 17.52 -13.18
N TYR A 75 11.57 18.27 -12.25
CA TYR A 75 12.57 19.30 -12.53
C TYR A 75 13.84 19.10 -11.70
N PHE A 76 14.98 19.61 -12.18
CA PHE A 76 16.22 19.60 -11.43
C PHE A 76 16.12 20.53 -10.22
N THR A 77 16.51 20.04 -9.05
CA THR A 77 16.65 20.89 -7.86
C THR A 77 17.75 21.92 -8.12
N GLN A 78 17.41 23.20 -7.99
CA GLN A 78 18.34 24.30 -8.19
C GLN A 78 18.62 25.00 -6.85
N THR A 79 19.89 25.29 -6.58
CA THR A 79 20.30 26.06 -5.40
C THR A 79 20.79 27.43 -5.83
N ILE A 80 20.28 28.49 -5.18
CA ILE A 80 20.60 29.88 -5.49
C ILE A 80 21.10 30.57 -4.22
N GLU A 81 22.22 31.27 -4.32
CA GLU A 81 22.76 32.08 -3.24
C GLU A 81 22.04 33.43 -3.17
N VAL A 82 21.43 33.71 -2.02
CA VAL A 82 20.80 35.00 -1.72
C VAL A 82 21.91 35.97 -1.31
N GLY A 83 22.52 36.58 -2.32
CA GLY A 83 23.47 37.69 -2.14
C GLY A 83 22.75 38.99 -1.78
N SER A 84 23.04 40.08 -2.52
CA SER A 84 22.41 41.40 -2.29
C SER A 84 21.08 41.61 -3.05
N GLN A 85 20.60 40.61 -3.78
CA GLN A 85 19.39 40.70 -4.59
C GLN A 85 18.17 40.25 -3.79
N SER A 86 17.11 41.06 -3.78
CA SER A 86 15.84 40.78 -3.08
C SER A 86 14.74 40.22 -4.00
N SER A 87 15.01 40.10 -5.30
CA SER A 87 14.08 39.60 -6.30
C SER A 87 14.76 38.66 -7.29
N PHE A 88 14.17 37.48 -7.52
CA PHE A 88 14.69 36.46 -8.44
C PHE A 88 13.64 36.03 -9.46
N ASP A 89 14.10 35.76 -10.67
CA ASP A 89 13.32 35.07 -11.71
C ASP A 89 14.04 33.76 -12.06
N ILE A 90 13.41 32.63 -11.72
CA ILE A 90 14.05 31.32 -11.71
C ILE A 90 13.40 30.46 -12.78
N LEU A 91 14.17 30.10 -13.80
CA LEU A 91 13.77 29.16 -14.83
C LEU A 91 14.25 27.75 -14.44
N MET A 92 13.31 26.86 -14.14
CA MET A 92 13.60 25.47 -13.80
C MET A 92 13.82 24.65 -15.08
N GLU A 93 14.88 23.86 -15.10
CA GLU A 93 15.15 22.90 -16.18
C GLU A 93 14.47 21.56 -15.87
N GLU A 94 13.75 21.02 -16.86
CA GLU A 94 13.10 19.70 -16.73
C GLU A 94 14.15 18.60 -16.51
N ASP A 95 13.92 17.77 -15.50
CA ASP A 95 14.73 16.59 -15.22
C ASP A 95 14.25 15.42 -16.10
N THR A 96 14.78 15.40 -17.33
CA THR A 96 14.47 14.35 -18.31
C THR A 96 15.00 12.96 -17.91
N GLU A 97 15.94 12.86 -16.95
CA GLU A 97 16.41 11.56 -16.43
C GLU A 97 15.35 10.90 -15.54
N GLN A 98 14.47 11.68 -14.92
CA GLN A 98 13.34 11.16 -14.13
C GLN A 98 12.27 10.45 -14.98
N LEU A 99 12.26 10.70 -16.30
CA LEU A 99 11.37 10.06 -17.28
C LEU A 99 11.96 8.82 -17.95
N ASP A 100 13.27 8.61 -17.85
CA ASP A 100 13.92 7.38 -18.31
C ASP A 100 13.71 6.29 -17.26
N GLU A 101 12.64 5.50 -17.40
CA GLU A 101 12.46 4.28 -16.61
C GLU A 101 13.69 3.37 -16.80
N VAL A 102 14.50 3.27 -15.75
CA VAL A 102 15.69 2.41 -15.75
C VAL A 102 15.27 0.98 -15.44
N VAL A 103 15.68 0.06 -16.30
CA VAL A 103 15.32 -1.35 -16.24
C VAL A 103 16.54 -2.13 -15.75
N VAL A 104 16.43 -2.82 -14.63
CA VAL A 104 17.50 -3.71 -14.15
C VAL A 104 17.51 -4.95 -15.04
N THR A 105 18.50 -5.03 -15.90
CA THR A 105 18.72 -6.22 -16.72
C THR A 105 18.92 -7.43 -15.84
N SER A 106 18.69 -8.58 -16.44
CA SER A 106 18.75 -9.88 -15.79
C SER A 106 20.15 -10.26 -15.24
N LEU A 107 21.17 -9.43 -15.51
CA LEU A 107 22.55 -9.52 -14.98
C LEU A 107 22.85 -8.52 -13.84
N GLY A 108 21.87 -7.72 -13.39
CA GLY A 108 22.04 -6.74 -12.32
C GLY A 108 22.52 -5.35 -12.78
N PHE A 109 22.67 -5.11 -14.08
CA PHE A 109 23.01 -3.78 -14.62
C PHE A 109 21.75 -3.01 -15.01
N THR A 110 21.70 -1.73 -14.67
CA THR A 110 20.59 -0.84 -15.05
C THR A 110 20.79 -0.33 -16.48
N GLU A 111 19.83 -0.57 -17.37
CA GLU A 111 19.85 -0.12 -18.77
C GLU A 111 18.60 0.70 -19.10
N LYS A 112 18.75 1.65 -20.05
CA LYS A 112 17.63 2.49 -20.51
C LYS A 112 16.63 1.68 -21.29
N ARG A 113 15.34 1.93 -21.01
CA ARG A 113 14.18 1.23 -21.58
C ARG A 113 14.32 0.99 -23.10
N ASP A 114 14.60 2.05 -23.84
CA ASP A 114 14.52 2.04 -25.31
C ASP A 114 15.66 1.26 -26.00
N LYS A 115 16.63 0.72 -25.24
CA LYS A 115 17.74 -0.08 -25.78
C LYS A 115 17.51 -1.60 -25.75
N LEU A 116 16.42 -2.09 -25.13
CA LEU A 116 16.16 -3.52 -24.97
C LEU A 116 15.12 -4.02 -25.99
N GLY A 117 15.52 -4.96 -26.85
CA GLY A 117 14.69 -5.53 -27.93
C GLY A 117 13.59 -6.53 -27.50
N SER A 118 13.11 -6.47 -26.25
CA SER A 118 12.07 -7.36 -25.72
C SER A 118 10.90 -6.59 -25.10
N THR A 119 9.71 -7.19 -25.06
CA THR A 119 8.52 -6.61 -24.42
C THR A 119 8.54 -6.88 -22.92
N TYR A 120 8.77 -5.85 -22.12
CA TYR A 120 8.68 -5.89 -20.67
C TYR A 120 7.73 -4.81 -20.16
N SER A 121 7.28 -4.95 -18.92
CA SER A 121 6.50 -3.92 -18.23
C SER A 121 7.14 -3.64 -16.88
N VAL A 122 7.45 -2.38 -16.62
CA VAL A 122 7.88 -1.88 -15.32
C VAL A 122 6.64 -1.51 -14.54
N VAL A 123 6.57 -1.93 -13.27
CA VAL A 123 5.52 -1.47 -12.35
C VAL A 123 6.15 -0.47 -11.39
N SER A 124 5.66 0.77 -11.41
CA SER A 124 6.16 1.81 -10.51
C SER A 124 5.79 1.51 -9.05
N THR A 125 6.76 1.68 -8.16
CA THR A 125 6.63 1.39 -6.72
C THR A 125 5.59 2.26 -6.03
N GLY A 126 5.44 3.52 -6.47
CA GLY A 126 4.39 4.40 -6.00
C GLY A 126 2.98 3.83 -6.26
N ALA A 127 2.77 3.12 -7.38
CA ALA A 127 1.51 2.45 -7.63
C ALA A 127 1.30 1.25 -6.69
N VAL A 128 2.32 0.45 -6.43
CA VAL A 128 2.31 -0.71 -5.50
C VAL A 128 2.01 -0.25 -4.07
N GLN A 129 2.73 0.77 -3.59
CA GLN A 129 2.62 1.25 -2.22
C GLN A 129 1.31 2.00 -1.95
N ARG A 130 0.78 2.75 -2.93
CA ARG A 130 -0.55 3.41 -2.81
C ARG A 130 -1.73 2.44 -2.74
N SER A 131 -1.56 1.18 -3.16
CA SER A 131 -2.70 0.25 -3.20
C SER A 131 -3.18 -0.24 -1.83
N GLY A 132 -2.39 -0.06 -0.76
CA GLY A 132 -2.76 -0.50 0.58
C GLY A 132 -2.99 -2.02 0.68
N GLU A 133 -2.46 -2.77 -0.29
CA GLU A 133 -2.69 -4.20 -0.42
C GLU A 133 -1.83 -4.99 0.56
N ALA A 134 -2.45 -5.92 1.29
CA ALA A 134 -1.78 -6.74 2.29
C ALA A 134 -0.68 -7.66 1.73
N THR A 135 -0.66 -7.91 0.41
CA THR A 135 0.41 -8.70 -0.22
C THR A 135 0.93 -8.03 -1.48
N PHE A 136 2.24 -8.13 -1.69
CA PHE A 136 2.92 -7.65 -2.88
C PHE A 136 2.30 -8.18 -4.19
N ALA A 137 1.94 -9.47 -4.21
CA ALA A 137 1.33 -10.09 -5.37
C ALA A 137 0.03 -9.38 -5.77
N ASN A 138 -0.84 -9.07 -4.81
CA ASN A 138 -2.10 -8.38 -5.06
C ASN A 138 -1.87 -6.95 -5.56
N ALA A 139 -0.86 -6.28 -5.00
CA ALA A 139 -0.46 -4.96 -5.43
C ALA A 139 0.02 -4.93 -6.90
N LEU A 140 0.45 -6.04 -7.48
CA LEU A 140 0.81 -6.13 -8.91
C LEU A 140 -0.40 -6.28 -9.85
N SER A 141 -1.58 -6.60 -9.30
CA SER A 141 -2.78 -6.87 -10.10
C SER A 141 -3.11 -5.69 -11.02
N ALA A 142 -3.32 -5.98 -12.31
CA ALA A 142 -3.64 -5.01 -13.35
C ALA A 142 -2.62 -3.88 -13.59
N LYS A 143 -1.43 -3.90 -12.96
CA LYS A 143 -0.39 -2.87 -13.16
C LYS A 143 0.57 -3.18 -14.30
N ALA A 144 0.50 -4.37 -14.89
CA ALA A 144 1.28 -4.78 -16.05
C ALA A 144 0.41 -5.52 -17.07
N ALA A 145 0.53 -5.15 -18.36
CA ALA A 145 -0.27 -5.76 -19.42
C ALA A 145 0.00 -7.28 -19.54
N GLY A 146 -1.04 -8.10 -19.59
CA GLY A 146 -0.90 -9.56 -19.72
C GLY A 146 -0.44 -10.28 -18.44
N LEU A 147 -0.41 -9.58 -17.30
CA LEU A 147 -0.29 -10.15 -15.97
C LEU A 147 -1.69 -10.31 -15.37
N SER A 148 -2.00 -11.51 -14.90
CA SER A 148 -3.21 -11.82 -14.14
C SER A 148 -2.82 -12.28 -12.76
N VAL A 149 -3.30 -11.58 -11.73
CA VAL A 149 -3.16 -11.98 -10.34
C VAL A 149 -4.54 -12.34 -9.80
N THR A 150 -4.68 -13.52 -9.23
CA THR A 150 -5.93 -13.98 -8.63
C THR A 150 -5.67 -14.39 -7.18
N ARG A 151 -6.36 -13.73 -6.24
CA ARG A 151 -6.38 -14.13 -4.83
C ARG A 151 -7.00 -15.52 -4.71
N SER A 152 -6.44 -16.35 -3.84
CA SER A 152 -6.95 -17.71 -3.66
C SER A 152 -8.13 -17.79 -2.68
N SER A 153 -8.22 -16.88 -1.71
CA SER A 153 -9.38 -16.66 -0.83
C SER A 153 -9.33 -15.23 -0.26
N GLY A 154 -10.34 -14.88 0.54
CA GLY A 154 -10.36 -13.65 1.35
C GLY A 154 -9.72 -13.83 2.73
N ASP A 155 -9.08 -14.98 3.00
CA ASP A 155 -8.46 -15.23 4.30
C ASP A 155 -7.18 -14.41 4.47
N PRO A 156 -6.90 -13.86 5.66
CA PRO A 156 -5.63 -13.19 5.94
C PRO A 156 -4.42 -14.09 5.64
N GLY A 157 -3.46 -13.56 4.88
CA GLY A 157 -2.25 -14.29 4.51
C GLY A 157 -2.44 -15.35 3.42
N ALA A 158 -3.64 -15.48 2.82
CA ALA A 158 -3.86 -16.37 1.70
C ALA A 158 -2.90 -16.06 0.53
N GLY A 159 -2.43 -17.12 -0.14
CA GLY A 159 -1.54 -16.96 -1.29
C GLY A 159 -2.25 -16.36 -2.51
N SER A 160 -1.47 -15.83 -3.44
CA SER A 160 -1.96 -15.28 -4.70
C SER A 160 -1.38 -16.05 -5.87
N ARG A 161 -2.23 -16.39 -6.84
CA ARG A 161 -1.79 -17.05 -8.07
C ARG A 161 -1.49 -16.00 -9.13
N ILE A 162 -0.27 -16.02 -9.65
CA ILE A 162 0.16 -15.12 -10.71
C ILE A 162 0.27 -15.89 -12.03
N ARG A 163 -0.20 -15.29 -13.13
CA ARG A 163 -0.10 -15.83 -14.49
C ARG A 163 0.32 -14.74 -15.47
N ILE A 164 1.22 -15.08 -16.38
CA ILE A 164 1.65 -14.21 -17.49
C ILE A 164 1.16 -14.84 -18.79
N ARG A 165 0.34 -14.13 -19.56
CA ARG A 165 -0.24 -14.61 -20.84
C ARG A 165 -1.07 -15.90 -20.74
N GLY A 166 -1.75 -16.12 -19.62
CA GLY A 166 -2.68 -17.24 -19.45
C GLY A 166 -2.01 -18.57 -19.07
N ALA A 167 -2.75 -19.68 -19.18
CA ALA A 167 -2.23 -21.00 -18.85
C ALA A 167 -1.53 -21.62 -20.08
N ASN A 168 -0.28 -22.03 -19.90
CA ASN A 168 0.57 -22.64 -20.94
C ASN A 168 0.87 -24.13 -20.69
N THR A 169 0.22 -24.73 -19.67
CA THR A 169 0.34 -26.15 -19.34
C THR A 169 -1.02 -26.71 -18.93
N ILE A 170 -1.23 -28.00 -19.24
CA ILE A 170 -2.49 -28.72 -18.98
C ILE A 170 -2.48 -29.33 -17.56
N LEU A 171 -1.35 -29.89 -17.13
CA LEU A 171 -1.21 -30.63 -15.86
C LEU A 171 -0.09 -30.09 -14.94
N GLY A 172 0.75 -29.18 -15.44
CA GLY A 172 1.89 -28.63 -14.69
C GLY A 172 1.60 -27.31 -13.98
N SER A 173 2.61 -26.75 -13.31
CA SER A 173 2.52 -25.38 -12.77
C SER A 173 2.61 -24.35 -13.91
N SER A 174 1.71 -23.37 -13.88
CA SER A 174 1.67 -22.21 -14.78
C SER A 174 2.12 -20.92 -14.08
N GLU A 175 2.74 -21.04 -12.90
CA GLU A 175 3.26 -19.89 -12.16
C GLU A 175 4.57 -19.41 -12.79
N PRO A 176 4.80 -18.08 -12.87
CA PRO A 176 6.05 -17.53 -13.35
C PRO A 176 7.18 -17.75 -12.34
N LEU A 177 8.42 -17.72 -12.82
CA LEU A 177 9.59 -17.70 -11.95
C LEU A 177 9.70 -16.31 -11.30
N ILE A 178 9.84 -16.27 -9.98
CA ILE A 178 10.10 -15.03 -9.23
C ILE A 178 11.60 -14.95 -8.96
N ILE A 179 12.20 -13.82 -9.30
CA ILE A 179 13.60 -13.50 -9.03
C ILE A 179 13.62 -12.29 -8.10
N VAL A 180 14.32 -12.38 -6.98
CA VAL A 180 14.58 -11.25 -6.07
C VAL A 180 16.08 -11.00 -6.06
N ASP A 181 16.50 -9.81 -6.50
CA ASP A 181 17.91 -9.39 -6.55
C ASP A 181 18.82 -10.43 -7.24
N GLY A 182 18.33 -11.02 -8.34
CA GLY A 182 19.04 -12.03 -9.12
C GLY A 182 18.88 -13.48 -8.60
N SER A 183 18.33 -13.69 -7.41
CA SER A 183 18.14 -15.01 -6.81
C SER A 183 16.71 -15.55 -7.03
N PRO A 184 16.54 -16.81 -7.46
CA PRO A 184 15.20 -17.39 -7.65
C PRO A 184 14.52 -17.67 -6.30
N LEU A 185 13.32 -17.12 -6.14
CA LEU A 185 12.46 -17.36 -4.99
C LEU A 185 11.45 -18.47 -5.30
N ASN A 186 11.23 -19.33 -4.31
CA ASN A 186 10.20 -20.36 -4.39
C ASN A 186 8.84 -19.73 -4.07
N SER A 187 7.95 -19.63 -5.06
CA SER A 187 6.60 -19.05 -4.92
C SER A 187 5.51 -20.07 -4.61
N SER A 188 5.86 -21.35 -4.37
CA SER A 188 4.90 -22.44 -4.18
C SER A 188 3.91 -22.10 -3.07
N ILE A 189 2.62 -22.24 -3.40
CA ILE A 189 1.54 -22.12 -2.44
C ILE A 189 1.46 -23.43 -1.63
N THR A 190 1.58 -23.34 -0.31
CA THR A 190 1.43 -24.51 0.56
C THR A 190 -0.05 -24.86 0.69
N LYS A 191 -0.51 -25.81 -0.12
CA LYS A 191 -1.87 -26.34 -0.02
C LYS A 191 -1.85 -27.59 0.85
N ILE A 192 -2.50 -27.56 2.01
CA ILE A 192 -2.91 -28.81 2.67
C ILE A 192 -4.23 -29.23 2.04
N VAL A 193 -4.13 -30.08 1.02
CA VAL A 193 -5.28 -30.82 0.51
C VAL A 193 -5.51 -32.01 1.43
N ASN A 194 -6.23 -31.81 2.52
CA ASN A 194 -6.99 -32.90 3.13
C ASN A 194 -8.41 -32.79 2.58
N GLY A 195 -8.66 -33.39 1.42
CA GLY A 195 -9.91 -33.16 0.68
C GLY A 195 -10.27 -34.30 -0.24
N GLY A 196 -10.31 -35.53 0.27
CA GLY A 196 -10.96 -36.67 -0.40
C GLY A 196 -12.46 -36.77 -0.12
N SER A 197 -13.04 -35.86 0.67
CA SER A 197 -14.45 -35.87 1.03
C SER A 197 -14.99 -34.43 1.05
N SER A 198 -16.18 -34.24 0.50
CA SER A 198 -16.90 -32.98 0.25
C SER A 198 -17.16 -32.11 1.50
N ASN A 199 -16.67 -32.52 2.67
CA ASN A 199 -16.92 -31.93 3.98
C ASN A 199 -15.64 -31.40 4.66
N SER A 200 -14.47 -31.47 4.01
CA SER A 200 -13.20 -31.03 4.59
C SER A 200 -12.80 -29.67 4.01
N GLY A 201 -12.82 -28.62 4.83
CA GLY A 201 -12.38 -27.28 4.45
C GLY A 201 -10.92 -27.28 4.02
N ALA A 202 -10.64 -26.79 2.82
CA ALA A 202 -9.27 -26.61 2.35
C ALA A 202 -8.70 -25.33 2.96
N VAL A 203 -7.65 -25.46 3.78
CA VAL A 203 -6.87 -24.30 4.24
C VAL A 203 -5.76 -24.03 3.24
N ASN A 204 -5.66 -22.77 2.81
CA ASN A 204 -4.60 -22.31 1.92
C ASN A 204 -3.57 -21.55 2.76
N PHE A 205 -2.41 -22.18 2.99
CA PHE A 205 -1.29 -21.47 3.60
C PHE A 205 -0.63 -20.59 2.54
N GLY A 206 -0.23 -19.38 2.95
CA GLY A 206 0.31 -18.34 2.08
C GLY A 206 1.41 -18.77 1.13
N SER A 207 1.69 -17.91 0.15
CA SER A 207 2.88 -18.04 -0.70
C SER A 207 4.07 -17.41 0.01
N ARG A 208 5.29 -17.89 -0.22
CA ARG A 208 6.51 -17.17 0.21
C ARG A 208 6.68 -15.80 -0.45
N LEU A 209 5.88 -15.52 -1.49
CA LEU A 209 5.78 -14.18 -2.04
C LEU A 209 5.17 -13.18 -1.05
N ASN A 210 4.40 -13.67 -0.07
CA ASN A 210 3.84 -12.86 1.01
C ASN A 210 4.92 -12.46 2.04
N ASP A 211 6.08 -13.14 2.04
CA ASP A 211 7.22 -12.79 2.91
C ASP A 211 7.96 -11.53 2.44
N ILE A 212 7.68 -11.05 1.22
CA ILE A 212 8.30 -9.84 0.67
C ILE A 212 7.50 -8.62 1.10
N ASN A 213 8.13 -7.74 1.85
CA ASN A 213 7.58 -6.44 2.19
C ASN A 213 7.48 -5.55 0.92
N PRO A 214 6.28 -5.08 0.53
CA PRO A 214 6.12 -4.16 -0.59
C PRO A 214 6.92 -2.86 -0.45
N ALA A 215 7.15 -2.39 0.79
CA ALA A 215 7.89 -1.16 1.04
C ALA A 215 9.38 -1.27 0.74
N ASP A 216 9.92 -2.48 0.63
CA ASP A 216 11.34 -2.74 0.33
C ASP A 216 11.62 -2.82 -1.16
N ILE A 217 10.58 -2.81 -1.99
CA ILE A 217 10.71 -2.99 -3.44
C ILE A 217 11.05 -1.65 -4.08
N ALA A 218 12.13 -1.65 -4.86
CA ALA A 218 12.58 -0.51 -5.66
C ALA A 218 12.02 -0.56 -7.09
N SER A 219 11.90 -1.75 -7.68
CA SER A 219 11.25 -1.92 -8.97
C SER A 219 10.75 -3.35 -9.18
N VAL A 220 9.75 -3.50 -10.05
CA VAL A 220 9.29 -4.80 -10.51
C VAL A 220 9.24 -4.80 -12.03
N GLN A 221 9.83 -5.83 -12.62
CA GLN A 221 9.85 -6.03 -14.05
C GLN A 221 9.22 -7.36 -14.40
N VAL A 222 8.29 -7.33 -15.36
CA VAL A 222 7.64 -8.53 -15.86
C VAL A 222 8.19 -8.84 -17.25
N LEU A 223 8.96 -9.93 -17.36
CA LEU A 223 9.53 -10.43 -18.60
C LEU A 223 8.60 -11.48 -19.21
N LYS A 224 8.11 -11.19 -20.42
CA LYS A 224 7.05 -11.97 -21.07
C LYS A 224 7.61 -12.82 -22.21
N GLY A 225 7.69 -14.14 -22.00
CA GLY A 225 8.00 -15.12 -23.05
C GLY A 225 9.47 -15.55 -23.11
N ALA A 226 9.89 -16.04 -24.29
CA ALA A 226 11.13 -16.80 -24.49
C ALA A 226 12.43 -16.03 -24.21
N SER A 227 12.43 -14.69 -24.23
CA SER A 227 13.63 -13.89 -23.94
C SER A 227 14.12 -14.06 -22.50
N ALA A 228 13.23 -14.39 -21.56
CA ALA A 228 13.61 -14.67 -20.17
C ALA A 228 14.19 -16.09 -20.00
N ALA A 229 13.79 -17.04 -20.86
CA ALA A 229 14.33 -18.40 -20.85
C ALA A 229 15.81 -18.46 -21.21
N ALA A 230 16.33 -17.46 -21.92
CA ALA A 230 17.75 -17.35 -22.25
C ALA A 230 18.65 -17.23 -21.00
N LEU A 231 18.17 -16.58 -19.93
CA LEU A 231 18.96 -16.43 -18.71
C LEU A 231 18.60 -17.43 -17.60
N TRP A 232 17.31 -17.69 -17.37
CA TRP A 232 16.88 -18.54 -16.24
C TRP A 232 16.38 -19.94 -16.66
N GLY A 233 16.59 -20.30 -17.94
CA GLY A 233 16.33 -21.63 -18.46
C GLY A 233 14.85 -22.01 -18.48
N SER A 234 14.56 -23.31 -18.37
CA SER A 234 13.22 -23.87 -18.52
C SER A 234 12.20 -23.36 -17.49
N ARG A 235 12.65 -22.91 -16.32
CA ARG A 235 11.78 -22.34 -15.26
C ARG A 235 11.15 -21.00 -15.68
N ALA A 236 11.77 -20.29 -16.61
CA ALA A 236 11.27 -19.03 -17.16
C ALA A 236 10.30 -19.19 -18.35
N ALA A 237 9.94 -20.43 -18.72
CA ALA A 237 9.00 -20.71 -19.82
C ALA A 237 7.60 -20.10 -19.57
N ASN A 238 7.22 -19.92 -18.30
CA ASN A 238 5.98 -19.29 -17.87
C ASN A 238 6.10 -17.76 -17.69
N GLY A 239 7.25 -17.17 -18.06
CA GLY A 239 7.61 -15.78 -17.78
C GLY A 239 8.36 -15.62 -16.46
N VAL A 240 8.94 -14.43 -16.26
CA VAL A 240 9.75 -14.10 -15.08
C VAL A 240 9.30 -12.77 -14.51
N ILE A 241 9.18 -12.70 -13.18
CA ILE A 241 9.00 -11.46 -12.44
C ILE A 241 10.30 -11.19 -11.70
N VAL A 242 10.97 -10.13 -12.09
CA VAL A 242 12.20 -9.66 -11.45
C VAL A 242 11.82 -8.55 -10.48
N ILE A 243 12.14 -8.77 -9.20
CA ILE A 243 11.96 -7.84 -8.10
C ILE A 243 13.36 -7.34 -7.74
N THR A 244 13.52 -6.03 -7.71
CA THR A 244 14.72 -5.38 -7.19
C THR A 244 14.37 -4.67 -5.90
N THR A 245 15.12 -4.94 -4.84
CA THR A 245 14.94 -4.29 -3.54
C THR A 245 15.67 -2.94 -3.48
N LYS A 246 15.28 -2.10 -2.52
CA LYS A 246 15.91 -0.81 -2.27
C LYS A 246 17.32 -1.02 -1.73
N GLU A 247 18.28 -0.36 -2.37
CA GLU A 247 19.67 -0.35 -1.92
C GLU A 247 19.94 0.84 -0.99
N GLY A 248 21.04 0.76 -0.24
CA GLY A 248 21.51 1.89 0.55
C GLY A 248 21.90 3.05 -0.35
N GLN A 249 21.55 4.27 0.04
CA GLN A 249 21.92 5.48 -0.68
C GLN A 249 23.08 6.19 0.01
N SER A 250 24.03 6.71 -0.77
CA SER A 250 25.06 7.62 -0.25
C SER A 250 24.40 8.85 0.36
N GLY A 251 24.84 9.25 1.54
CA GLY A 251 24.33 10.44 2.22
C GLY A 251 24.04 10.20 3.70
N LYS A 252 23.42 11.22 4.31
CA LYS A 252 22.99 11.17 5.71
C LYS A 252 21.99 10.03 5.90
N ALA A 253 22.00 9.44 7.09
CA ALA A 253 21.03 8.43 7.46
C ALA A 253 19.61 8.96 7.28
N LYS A 254 18.83 8.32 6.41
CA LYS A 254 17.41 8.58 6.18
C LYS A 254 16.62 7.49 6.86
N ILE A 255 15.78 7.91 7.80
CA ILE A 255 14.85 7.05 8.52
C ILE A 255 13.45 7.38 8.02
N THR A 256 12.72 6.37 7.56
CA THR A 256 11.33 6.50 7.11
C THR A 256 10.48 5.54 7.93
N PHE A 257 9.43 6.07 8.54
CA PHE A 257 8.43 5.30 9.25
C PHE A 257 7.08 5.48 8.56
N SER A 258 6.33 4.40 8.38
CA SER A 258 5.01 4.44 7.75
C SER A 258 4.06 3.50 8.47
N THR A 259 2.84 3.95 8.69
CA THR A 259 1.77 3.13 9.27
C THR A 259 0.61 3.08 8.29
N THR A 260 0.17 1.86 7.97
CA THR A 260 -1.02 1.60 7.16
C THR A 260 -2.09 0.99 8.04
N TYR A 261 -3.31 1.51 7.92
CA TYR A 261 -4.48 1.00 8.60
C TYR A 261 -5.59 0.77 7.58
N SER A 262 -6.17 -0.44 7.55
CA SER A 262 -7.26 -0.77 6.63
C SER A 262 -8.37 -1.58 7.30
N PHE A 263 -9.56 -1.51 6.69
CA PHE A 263 -10.75 -2.24 7.08
C PHE A 263 -11.15 -3.19 5.96
N ASP A 264 -11.41 -4.45 6.30
CA ASP A 264 -11.80 -5.50 5.36
C ASP A 264 -13.27 -5.85 5.54
N GLU A 265 -14.06 -5.62 4.49
CA GLU A 265 -15.48 -5.94 4.45
C GLU A 265 -15.80 -6.94 3.34
N ILE A 266 -16.92 -7.65 3.49
CA ILE A 266 -17.36 -8.65 2.53
C ILE A 266 -17.79 -7.96 1.24
N SER A 267 -17.04 -8.22 0.17
CA SER A 267 -17.28 -7.61 -1.15
C SER A 267 -18.60 -8.02 -1.78
N GLU A 268 -19.06 -9.25 -1.59
CA GLU A 268 -20.29 -9.76 -2.23
C GLU A 268 -20.95 -10.81 -1.34
N ARG A 269 -22.29 -10.77 -1.28
CA ARG A 269 -23.11 -11.73 -0.56
C ARG A 269 -24.05 -12.41 -1.54
N ILE A 270 -24.20 -13.72 -1.41
CA ILE A 270 -25.26 -14.44 -2.13
C ILE A 270 -26.61 -13.97 -1.56
N PRO A 271 -27.54 -13.43 -2.37
CA PRO A 271 -28.86 -13.06 -1.89
C PRO A 271 -29.56 -14.26 -1.26
N ARG A 272 -30.01 -14.11 -0.02
CA ARG A 272 -30.74 -15.16 0.69
C ARG A 272 -32.24 -14.93 0.59
N GLN A 273 -32.98 -16.02 0.41
CA GLN A 273 -34.44 -16.00 0.48
C GLN A 273 -34.89 -15.75 1.93
N ASN A 274 -36.01 -15.06 2.10
CA ASN A 274 -36.59 -14.69 3.40
C ASN A 274 -38.09 -15.04 3.51
N VAL A 275 -38.57 -15.94 2.64
CA VAL A 275 -39.99 -16.24 2.45
C VAL A 275 -40.37 -17.59 3.07
N TRP A 276 -39.44 -18.54 3.05
CA TRP A 276 -39.61 -19.90 3.55
C TRP A 276 -38.77 -20.13 4.81
N GLY A 277 -39.38 -20.76 5.81
CA GLY A 277 -38.82 -21.00 7.13
C GLY A 277 -37.86 -22.19 7.19
N GLN A 278 -37.29 -22.41 8.37
CA GLN A 278 -36.50 -23.60 8.69
C GLN A 278 -37.35 -24.87 8.55
N GLY A 279 -36.91 -25.84 7.75
CA GLY A 279 -37.64 -27.09 7.57
C GLY A 279 -37.47 -27.72 6.19
N GLN A 280 -38.35 -28.68 5.88
CA GLN A 280 -38.36 -29.40 4.61
C GLN A 280 -39.81 -29.69 4.19
N ASN A 281 -40.04 -29.83 2.87
CA ASN A 281 -41.33 -30.16 2.28
C ASN A 281 -42.47 -29.19 2.67
N GLY A 282 -42.18 -27.91 2.90
CA GLY A 282 -43.19 -26.94 3.28
C GLY A 282 -43.59 -26.98 4.76
N ILE A 283 -42.89 -27.76 5.58
CA ILE A 283 -43.21 -27.99 6.99
C ILE A 283 -42.06 -27.51 7.87
N TYR A 284 -42.39 -26.70 8.87
CA TYR A 284 -41.43 -26.26 9.89
C TYR A 284 -40.79 -27.45 10.61
N SER A 285 -39.47 -27.43 10.78
CA SER A 285 -38.76 -28.43 11.58
C SER A 285 -37.57 -27.82 12.31
N PRO A 286 -37.53 -27.86 13.66
CA PRO A 286 -36.49 -27.20 14.45
C PRO A 286 -35.10 -27.85 14.31
N THR A 287 -35.02 -29.07 13.77
CA THR A 287 -33.77 -29.85 13.65
C THR A 287 -33.17 -29.82 12.25
N LYS A 288 -33.79 -29.09 11.31
CA LYS A 288 -33.30 -28.97 9.92
C LYS A 288 -32.44 -27.74 9.74
N ALA A 289 -31.38 -27.85 8.95
CA ALA A 289 -30.49 -26.73 8.66
C ALA A 289 -30.98 -25.90 7.46
N GLU A 290 -31.84 -26.48 6.64
CA GLU A 290 -32.32 -25.90 5.39
C GLU A 290 -33.57 -25.03 5.59
N SER A 291 -33.81 -24.13 4.64
CA SER A 291 -34.95 -23.21 4.64
C SER A 291 -36.04 -23.61 3.63
N TRP A 292 -36.40 -24.90 3.62
CA TRP A 292 -37.49 -25.46 2.79
C TRP A 292 -38.74 -25.76 3.63
N GLY A 293 -38.89 -25.05 4.74
CA GLY A 293 -39.97 -25.21 5.70
C GLY A 293 -41.24 -24.48 5.28
N ASP A 294 -42.02 -24.07 6.27
CA ASP A 294 -43.30 -23.38 6.12
C ASP A 294 -43.18 -22.00 5.47
N TYR A 295 -44.27 -21.53 4.86
CA TYR A 295 -44.36 -20.19 4.30
C TYR A 295 -44.48 -19.16 5.42
N ILE A 296 -43.43 -18.34 5.61
CA ILE A 296 -43.33 -17.42 6.75
C ILE A 296 -44.52 -16.45 6.84
N PRO A 297 -45.03 -15.86 5.73
CA PRO A 297 -46.16 -14.95 5.81
C PRO A 297 -47.47 -15.56 6.34
N ASP A 298 -47.64 -16.89 6.25
CA ASP A 298 -48.84 -17.59 6.73
C ASP A 298 -48.82 -17.84 8.25
N ARG A 299 -47.69 -17.61 8.93
CA ARG A 299 -47.60 -17.79 10.39
C ARG A 299 -48.51 -16.81 11.13
N ALA A 300 -48.97 -17.19 12.32
CA ALA A 300 -49.85 -16.37 13.15
C ALA A 300 -49.25 -15.00 13.55
N GLY A 301 -47.92 -14.87 13.56
CA GLY A 301 -47.22 -13.71 14.11
C GLY A 301 -47.07 -13.80 15.64
N GLY A 302 -46.24 -12.92 16.21
CA GLY A 302 -45.93 -12.91 17.65
C GLY A 302 -44.87 -13.93 18.08
N ALA A 303 -44.71 -14.10 19.38
CA ALA A 303 -43.67 -14.97 19.95
C ALA A 303 -43.94 -16.46 19.68
N ASP A 304 -42.87 -17.21 19.46
CA ASP A 304 -42.94 -18.67 19.32
C ASP A 304 -43.32 -19.32 20.67
N ALA A 305 -44.12 -20.39 20.61
CA ALA A 305 -44.37 -21.20 21.80
C ALA A 305 -43.17 -22.13 22.03
N VAL A 306 -42.59 -22.11 23.23
CA VAL A 306 -41.36 -22.84 23.55
C VAL A 306 -41.52 -23.73 24.78
N ASN A 307 -40.71 -24.79 24.87
CA ASN A 307 -40.66 -25.66 26.05
C ASN A 307 -39.65 -25.13 27.07
N THR A 308 -40.15 -24.48 28.13
CA THR A 308 -39.31 -23.93 29.21
C THR A 308 -38.92 -24.95 30.28
N SER A 309 -39.51 -26.14 30.28
CA SER A 309 -39.23 -27.20 31.27
C SER A 309 -38.12 -28.16 30.83
N GLY A 310 -37.64 -28.05 29.58
CA GLY A 310 -36.62 -28.90 28.99
C GLY A 310 -35.21 -28.27 28.98
N GLY A 311 -34.31 -28.90 28.22
CA GLY A 311 -32.98 -28.34 27.96
C GLY A 311 -33.07 -27.03 27.17
N PHE A 312 -32.15 -26.11 27.44
CA PHE A 312 -32.02 -24.82 26.76
C PHE A 312 -30.58 -24.61 26.30
N PHE A 313 -30.40 -23.65 25.39
CA PHE A 313 -29.09 -23.18 24.96
C PHE A 313 -28.90 -21.71 25.36
N THR A 314 -27.78 -21.37 25.98
CA THR A 314 -27.41 -19.97 26.25
C THR A 314 -26.33 -19.55 25.27
N SER A 315 -26.62 -18.53 24.46
CA SER A 315 -25.64 -17.94 23.55
C SER A 315 -24.56 -17.18 24.30
N GLN A 316 -23.46 -16.86 23.61
CA GLN A 316 -22.36 -16.05 24.13
C GLN A 316 -22.80 -14.65 24.58
N ASN A 317 -23.90 -14.14 24.04
CA ASN A 317 -24.49 -12.84 24.40
C ASN A 317 -25.45 -12.92 25.61
N GLY A 318 -25.60 -14.10 26.23
CA GLY A 318 -26.48 -14.32 27.38
C GLY A 318 -27.94 -14.63 27.02
N ASN A 319 -28.32 -14.59 25.73
CA ASN A 319 -29.68 -14.95 25.30
C ASN A 319 -29.93 -16.45 25.51
N VAL A 320 -31.07 -16.79 26.10
CA VAL A 320 -31.51 -18.16 26.36
C VAL A 320 -32.51 -18.60 25.29
N TYR A 321 -32.24 -19.74 24.66
CA TYR A 321 -33.06 -20.34 23.61
C TYR A 321 -33.64 -21.66 24.09
N TYR A 322 -34.96 -21.75 24.03
CA TYR A 322 -35.72 -22.95 24.36
C TYR A 322 -36.18 -23.68 23.09
N PRO A 323 -36.38 -25.01 23.12
CA PRO A 323 -36.94 -25.74 22.01
C PRO A 323 -38.32 -25.20 21.62
N ILE A 324 -38.49 -24.86 20.34
CA ILE A 324 -39.75 -24.35 19.79
C ILE A 324 -40.75 -25.51 19.65
N ILE A 325 -41.92 -25.34 20.25
CA ILE A 325 -43.09 -26.23 20.13
C ILE A 325 -43.95 -25.79 18.94
N THR A 326 -44.16 -24.49 18.79
CA THR A 326 -44.96 -23.92 17.71
C THR A 326 -44.32 -22.65 17.17
N LYS A 327 -44.04 -22.63 15.87
CA LYS A 327 -43.43 -21.48 15.19
C LYS A 327 -44.52 -20.50 14.76
N ASN A 328 -44.53 -19.32 15.38
CA ASN A 328 -45.49 -18.24 15.14
C ASN A 328 -44.82 -16.99 14.55
N SER A 329 -43.57 -16.71 14.93
CA SER A 329 -42.88 -15.47 14.54
C SER A 329 -42.61 -15.44 13.04
N ARG A 330 -42.88 -14.28 12.44
CA ARG A 330 -42.59 -13.94 11.04
C ARG A 330 -41.21 -13.30 10.85
N GLU A 331 -40.47 -13.11 11.93
CA GLU A 331 -39.16 -12.47 11.89
C GLU A 331 -38.14 -13.35 11.17
N THR A 332 -37.25 -12.68 10.41
CA THR A 332 -36.15 -13.31 9.70
C THR A 332 -34.84 -12.75 10.22
N TYR A 333 -33.96 -13.63 10.68
CA TYR A 333 -32.68 -13.25 11.29
C TYR A 333 -31.52 -13.30 10.28
N ILE A 334 -31.78 -13.07 8.99
CA ILE A 334 -30.77 -13.23 7.94
C ILE A 334 -29.59 -12.27 8.17
N GLU A 335 -29.88 -10.98 8.34
CA GLU A 335 -28.84 -9.96 8.57
C GLU A 335 -28.21 -10.10 9.96
N GLU A 336 -29.00 -10.36 11.00
CA GLU A 336 -28.48 -10.55 12.35
C GLU A 336 -27.51 -11.74 12.43
N ASN A 337 -27.91 -12.90 11.90
CA ASN A 337 -27.05 -14.08 11.88
C ASN A 337 -25.81 -13.86 11.02
N PHE A 338 -25.94 -13.11 9.92
CA PHE A 338 -24.80 -12.77 9.07
C PHE A 338 -23.81 -11.87 9.80
N ASN A 339 -24.28 -10.79 10.43
CA ASN A 339 -23.44 -9.84 11.16
C ASN A 339 -22.86 -10.44 12.46
N ALA A 340 -23.52 -11.46 13.03
CA ALA A 340 -22.97 -12.22 14.14
C ALA A 340 -21.82 -13.14 13.69
N ALA A 341 -21.88 -13.67 12.47
CA ALA A 341 -20.86 -14.57 11.92
C ALA A 341 -19.68 -13.81 11.28
N PHE A 342 -19.95 -12.67 10.65
CA PHE A 342 -18.96 -11.89 9.92
C PHE A 342 -18.86 -10.48 10.50
N GLN A 343 -17.62 -10.06 10.76
CA GLN A 343 -17.28 -8.74 11.27
C GLN A 343 -16.31 -8.07 10.31
N THR A 344 -16.25 -6.74 10.36
CA THR A 344 -15.24 -5.98 9.64
C THR A 344 -13.86 -6.34 10.17
N GLY A 345 -13.00 -6.86 9.30
CA GLY A 345 -11.60 -7.14 9.62
C GLY A 345 -10.82 -5.84 9.76
N THR A 346 -9.78 -5.83 10.59
CA THR A 346 -8.86 -4.70 10.72
C THR A 346 -7.44 -5.15 10.45
N PHE A 347 -6.71 -4.36 9.69
CA PHE A 347 -5.31 -4.62 9.37
C PHE A 347 -4.47 -3.39 9.72
N ILE A 348 -3.33 -3.65 10.38
CA ILE A 348 -2.38 -2.61 10.80
C ILE A 348 -0.99 -3.10 10.41
N GLN A 349 -0.27 -2.29 9.64
CA GLN A 349 1.11 -2.54 9.26
C GLN A 349 1.95 -1.32 9.60
N ASN A 350 3.09 -1.55 10.23
CA ASN A 350 4.10 -0.53 10.51
C ASN A 350 5.40 -0.93 9.81
N ASP A 351 5.90 -0.01 8.99
CA ASP A 351 7.13 -0.17 8.22
C ASP A 351 8.17 0.82 8.71
N LEU A 352 9.36 0.32 9.04
CA LEU A 352 10.53 1.12 9.39
C LEU A 352 11.66 0.84 8.41
N ASN A 353 12.10 1.87 7.69
CA ASN A 353 13.20 1.78 6.75
C ASN A 353 14.32 2.74 7.17
N ILE A 354 15.56 2.24 7.17
CA ILE A 354 16.76 2.99 7.49
C ILE A 354 17.74 2.79 6.33
N SER A 355 18.17 3.90 5.72
CA SER A 355 19.15 3.87 4.64
C SER A 355 20.22 4.93 4.87
N GLY A 356 21.42 4.72 4.35
CA GLY A 356 22.48 5.72 4.40
C GLY A 356 23.84 5.14 4.02
N GLY A 357 24.87 5.97 4.11
CA GLY A 357 26.24 5.53 3.87
C GLY A 357 27.06 6.56 3.11
N ASN A 358 28.13 6.08 2.49
CA ASN A 358 29.01 6.86 1.63
C ASN A 358 29.22 6.14 0.29
N ASN A 359 29.96 6.78 -0.61
CA ASN A 359 30.20 6.27 -1.97
C ASN A 359 30.92 4.91 -2.04
N LYS A 360 31.42 4.37 -0.91
CA LYS A 360 32.08 3.07 -0.85
C LYS A 360 31.25 2.02 -0.09
N ASN A 361 30.51 2.45 0.92
CA ASN A 361 29.73 1.60 1.80
C ASN A 361 28.35 2.21 1.98
N ALA A 362 27.32 1.56 1.44
CA ALA A 362 25.94 1.91 1.66
C ALA A 362 25.22 0.79 2.42
N TYR A 363 24.22 1.16 3.22
CA TYR A 363 23.42 0.21 3.99
C TYR A 363 21.93 0.52 3.83
N PHE A 364 21.13 -0.54 3.85
CA PHE A 364 19.67 -0.50 3.91
C PHE A 364 19.20 -1.53 4.93
N PHE A 365 18.28 -1.12 5.79
CA PHE A 365 17.63 -1.97 6.79
C PHE A 365 16.13 -1.68 6.75
N SER A 366 15.32 -2.73 6.76
CA SER A 366 13.87 -2.64 6.82
C SER A 366 13.30 -3.56 7.89
N LEU A 367 12.17 -3.15 8.46
CA LEU A 367 11.39 -3.94 9.41
C LEU A 367 9.90 -3.67 9.21
N THR A 368 9.12 -4.74 9.14
CA THR A 368 7.65 -4.75 9.02
C THR A 368 7.06 -5.72 10.04
N ASN A 369 5.88 -5.40 10.55
CA ASN A 369 5.16 -6.22 11.53
C ASN A 369 3.91 -6.91 10.98
#